data_AF-A0A7C1HY91-F1
#
_entry.id   AF-A0A7C1HY91-F1
#
_cell.length_a   1.000
_cell.length_b   1.000
_cell.length_c   1.000
_cell.angle_alpha   90.00
_cell.angle_beta   90.00
_cell.angle_gamma   90.00
#
_symmetry.space_group_name_H-M   'P 1'
#
loop_
_entity.id
_entity.type
_entity.pdbx_description
1 polymer ?
#
loop_
_entity_poly.entity_id
_entity_poly.type
_entity_poly.pdbx_seq_one_letter_code
_entity_poly.pdbx_strand_id
1 'polypeptide(L)'
;MERAKVAVVRTRPESVLEDVARAMALTGFEEALPPGRTTILKDNISWHLPMPSANTTPWQLEGVIKALRASPGRGDIVAVENKTVVTEAERGDFLNKYRPVYERYGVPVLFNFRSDHMTWRRYEPKAELLVLDRIYPEGVHLPDYFLGKNIVHLPTVKCHIYTTTTGAMKNAFGGLLATKRHYTHSWIHKTLVDLLAIQREIHPGIFAVMDGTTAGNGPGPRTLVPVQKDLMLASADQVAIDAVAAKLMGFDPMEIDYIRLAHERGLGTGRVEEIEIAGDVEVSKENWGFTVGDNLASRVGDLLWFGPLRAVQKLFFHTPLVSVFVAASDLY
;
A
#
# COMPACT_ATOMS: atom_id res chain seq x y z
N MET A 1 7.33 -22.49 13.78
CA MET A 1 6.98 -21.49 12.77
C MET A 1 8.20 -20.63 12.56
N GLU A 2 8.62 -20.43 11.31
CA GLU A 2 9.67 -19.48 11.00
C GLU A 2 9.17 -18.06 11.33
N ARG A 3 10.02 -17.22 11.92
CA ARG A 3 9.63 -15.86 12.31
C ARG A 3 9.39 -15.00 11.07
N ALA A 4 8.45 -14.06 11.15
CA ALA A 4 8.29 -13.05 10.11
C ALA A 4 9.59 -12.24 10.00
N LYS A 5 10.03 -11.94 8.77
CA LYS A 5 11.31 -11.28 8.51
C LYS A 5 11.10 -9.97 7.79
N VAL A 6 11.71 -8.89 8.26
CA VAL A 6 11.69 -7.57 7.63
C VAL A 6 13.13 -7.10 7.43
N ALA A 7 13.50 -6.82 6.19
CA ALA A 7 14.76 -6.16 5.91
C ALA A 7 14.61 -4.65 6.13
N VAL A 8 15.59 -4.05 6.80
CA VAL A 8 15.76 -2.61 6.90
C VAL A 8 17.17 -2.30 6.39
N VAL A 9 17.28 -1.53 5.30
CA VAL A 9 18.55 -1.28 4.62
C VAL A 9 18.73 0.22 4.45
N ARG A 10 19.82 0.80 5.00
CA ARG A 10 20.25 2.14 4.62
C ARG A 10 20.67 2.17 3.16
N THR A 11 20.29 3.22 2.46
CA THR A 11 20.57 3.41 1.04
C THR A 11 21.19 4.77 0.76
N ARG A 12 21.81 4.92 -0.41
CA ARG A 12 22.32 6.19 -0.92
C ARG A 12 22.01 6.29 -2.42
N PRO A 13 22.01 7.49 -3.02
CA PRO A 13 21.73 7.64 -4.45
C PRO A 13 22.60 6.74 -5.35
N GLU A 14 23.86 6.49 -4.96
CA GLU A 14 24.81 5.70 -5.74
C GLU A 14 24.54 4.19 -5.69
N SER A 15 23.85 3.71 -4.66
CA SER A 15 23.66 2.27 -4.38
C SER A 15 22.20 1.83 -4.30
N VAL A 16 21.24 2.74 -4.50
CA VAL A 16 19.83 2.49 -4.21
C VAL A 16 19.23 1.30 -4.95
N LEU A 17 19.67 1.02 -6.18
CA LEU A 17 19.16 -0.13 -6.93
C LEU A 17 19.68 -1.45 -6.37
N GLU A 18 20.95 -1.49 -5.98
CA GLU A 18 21.60 -2.62 -5.33
C GLU A 18 21.04 -2.83 -3.91
N ASP A 19 20.74 -1.76 -3.18
CA ASP A 19 20.17 -1.79 -1.84
C ASP A 19 18.73 -2.31 -1.85
N VAL A 20 17.93 -1.99 -2.87
CA VAL A 20 16.62 -2.61 -3.10
C VAL A 20 16.76 -4.11 -3.31
N ALA A 21 17.64 -4.55 -4.21
CA ALA A 21 17.87 -5.96 -4.46
C ALA A 21 18.36 -6.70 -3.20
N ARG A 22 19.24 -6.06 -2.42
CA ARG A 22 19.72 -6.58 -1.13
C ARG A 22 18.58 -6.71 -0.11
N ALA A 23 17.71 -5.71 0.04
CA ALA A 23 16.58 -5.78 0.95
C ALA A 23 15.63 -6.95 0.60
N MET A 24 15.36 -7.13 -0.70
CA MET A 24 14.57 -8.26 -1.20
C MET A 24 15.24 -9.61 -0.89
N ALA A 25 16.54 -9.75 -1.16
CA ALA A 25 17.29 -10.99 -0.92
C ALA A 25 17.34 -11.36 0.57
N LEU A 26 17.55 -10.37 1.45
CA LEU A 26 17.58 -10.57 2.90
C LEU A 26 16.28 -11.14 3.49
N THR A 27 15.17 -11.04 2.77
CA THR A 27 13.85 -11.52 3.19
C THR A 27 13.34 -12.69 2.35
N GLY A 28 14.19 -13.32 1.54
CA GLY A 28 13.83 -14.53 0.80
C GLY A 28 12.72 -14.30 -0.23
N PHE A 29 12.74 -13.18 -0.96
CA PHE A 29 11.67 -12.85 -1.93
C PHE A 29 11.40 -13.95 -2.96
N GLU A 30 12.39 -14.80 -3.25
CA GLU A 30 12.28 -15.92 -4.17
C GLU A 30 11.38 -17.04 -3.65
N GLU A 31 11.41 -17.29 -2.35
CA GLU A 31 10.51 -18.24 -1.69
C GLU A 31 9.09 -17.64 -1.60
N ALA A 32 9.00 -16.34 -1.34
CA ALA A 32 7.73 -15.62 -1.24
C ALA A 32 7.01 -15.43 -2.58
N LEU A 33 7.75 -15.41 -3.70
CA LEU A 33 7.23 -15.21 -5.05
C LEU A 33 7.54 -16.42 -5.92
N PRO A 34 6.63 -17.41 -6.05
CA PRO A 34 6.86 -18.59 -6.87
C PRO A 34 7.19 -18.25 -8.34
N PRO A 35 8.13 -18.97 -8.98
CA PRO A 35 8.49 -18.73 -10.37
C PRO A 35 7.40 -19.23 -11.34
N GLY A 36 7.45 -18.81 -12.60
CA GLY A 36 6.49 -19.20 -13.63
C GLY A 36 5.12 -18.55 -13.49
N ARG A 37 5.03 -17.48 -12.68
CA ARG A 37 3.83 -16.66 -12.49
C ARG A 37 4.14 -15.22 -12.91
N THR A 38 3.18 -14.58 -13.58
CA THR A 38 3.22 -13.13 -13.78
C THR A 38 3.25 -12.44 -12.41
N THR A 39 4.10 -11.43 -12.27
CA THR A 39 4.20 -10.61 -11.06
C THR A 39 3.61 -9.22 -11.31
N ILE A 40 2.54 -8.91 -10.59
CA ILE A 40 1.93 -7.58 -10.58
C ILE A 40 2.80 -6.65 -9.72
N LEU A 41 3.25 -5.55 -10.29
CA LEU A 41 3.74 -4.40 -9.53
C LEU A 41 2.56 -3.51 -9.19
N LYS A 42 2.32 -3.32 -7.90
CA LYS A 42 1.34 -2.37 -7.39
C LYS A 42 2.08 -1.17 -6.81
N ASP A 43 2.34 -0.19 -7.66
CA ASP A 43 2.78 1.13 -7.25
C ASP A 43 1.66 1.91 -6.53
N ASN A 44 2.04 3.01 -5.89
CA ASN A 44 1.21 3.87 -5.07
C ASN A 44 1.22 5.29 -5.63
N ILE A 45 0.20 5.62 -6.42
CA ILE A 45 -0.13 7.00 -6.81
C ILE A 45 -1.16 7.57 -5.83
N SER A 46 -0.68 8.12 -4.72
CA SER A 46 -1.51 8.87 -3.77
C SER A 46 -1.83 10.28 -4.27
N TRP A 47 -0.94 10.86 -5.08
CA TRP A 47 -1.18 12.11 -5.79
C TRP A 47 -0.55 12.05 -7.18
N HIS A 48 -1.25 12.59 -8.18
CA HIS A 48 -0.72 12.65 -9.53
C HIS A 48 0.43 13.66 -9.67
N LEU A 49 0.60 14.58 -8.72
CA LEU A 49 1.75 15.48 -8.67
C LEU A 49 2.93 14.81 -7.95
N PRO A 50 4.18 15.09 -8.37
CA PRO A 50 5.37 14.59 -7.70
C PRO A 50 5.51 15.30 -6.34
N MET A 51 5.09 14.61 -5.29
CA MET A 51 5.28 15.03 -3.91
C MET A 51 6.18 14.01 -3.21
N PRO A 52 7.39 14.40 -2.76
CA PRO A 52 8.27 13.50 -2.02
C PRO A 52 7.51 12.90 -0.84
N SER A 53 7.76 11.62 -0.53
CA SER A 53 7.06 10.81 0.48
C SER A 53 5.59 10.43 0.21
N ALA A 54 4.97 10.94 -0.87
CA ALA A 54 3.57 10.63 -1.15
C ALA A 54 3.40 9.39 -2.02
N ASN A 55 4.30 9.16 -2.98
CA ASN A 55 4.12 8.16 -4.03
C ASN A 55 5.32 7.20 -4.09
N THR A 56 5.14 6.05 -4.75
CA THR A 56 6.24 5.16 -5.16
C THR A 56 7.33 5.98 -5.85
N THR A 57 8.58 5.61 -5.65
CA THR A 57 9.72 6.32 -6.25
C THR A 57 10.23 5.59 -7.49
N PRO A 58 10.75 6.30 -8.52
CA PRO A 58 11.30 5.64 -9.70
C PRO A 58 12.42 4.65 -9.39
N TRP A 59 13.26 4.92 -8.38
CA TRP A 59 14.35 4.03 -7.98
C TRP A 59 13.85 2.77 -7.25
N GLN A 60 12.82 2.88 -6.41
CA GLN A 60 12.16 1.70 -5.83
C GLN A 60 11.59 0.82 -6.93
N LEU A 61 10.89 1.42 -7.89
CA LEU A 61 10.31 0.71 -9.03
C LEU A 61 11.39 0.01 -9.89
N GLU A 62 12.42 0.75 -10.29
CA GLU A 62 13.53 0.24 -11.10
C GLU A 62 14.30 -0.87 -10.38
N GLY A 63 14.61 -0.69 -9.08
CA GLY A 63 15.30 -1.67 -8.27
C GLY A 63 14.54 -3.00 -8.19
N VAL A 64 13.22 -2.95 -7.97
CA VAL A 64 12.37 -4.14 -7.92
C VAL A 64 12.31 -4.84 -9.28
N ILE A 65 12.14 -4.09 -10.38
CA ILE A 65 12.13 -4.67 -11.73
C ILE A 65 13.45 -5.40 -12.01
N LYS A 66 14.60 -4.79 -11.69
CA LYS A 66 15.92 -5.41 -11.87
C LYS A 66 16.08 -6.67 -11.03
N ALA A 67 15.70 -6.63 -9.75
CA ALA A 67 15.80 -7.77 -8.84
C ALA A 67 14.94 -8.96 -9.28
N LEU A 68 13.69 -8.71 -9.68
CA LEU A 68 12.79 -9.75 -10.19
C LEU A 68 13.32 -10.40 -11.48
N ARG A 69 13.86 -9.61 -12.41
CA ARG A 69 14.41 -10.12 -13.67
C ARG A 69 15.73 -10.85 -13.53
N ALA A 70 16.52 -10.48 -12.52
CA ALA A 70 17.74 -11.21 -12.18
C ALA A 70 17.43 -12.59 -11.58
N SER A 71 16.22 -12.81 -11.05
CA SER A 71 15.81 -14.09 -10.48
C SER A 71 15.11 -15.00 -11.51
N PRO A 72 15.60 -16.24 -11.72
CA PRO A 72 15.04 -17.15 -12.72
C PRO A 72 13.53 -17.39 -12.57
N GLY A 73 12.79 -17.28 -13.67
CA GLY A 73 11.35 -17.55 -13.72
C GLY A 73 10.45 -16.45 -13.15
N ARG A 74 11.00 -15.26 -12.82
CA ARG A 74 10.25 -14.11 -12.27
C ARG A 74 10.29 -12.85 -13.15
N GLY A 75 10.73 -13.00 -14.40
CA GLY A 75 10.86 -11.91 -15.36
C GLY A 75 9.57 -11.44 -16.05
N ASP A 76 8.47 -12.19 -15.91
CA ASP A 76 7.14 -11.79 -16.39
C ASP A 76 6.49 -10.82 -15.39
N ILE A 77 6.51 -9.53 -15.73
CA ILE A 77 6.17 -8.43 -14.84
C ILE A 77 5.17 -7.51 -15.53
N VAL A 78 4.15 -7.08 -14.79
CA VAL A 78 3.11 -6.14 -15.26
C VAL A 78 2.82 -5.13 -14.16
N ALA A 79 2.69 -3.85 -14.49
CA ALA A 79 2.20 -2.84 -13.55
C ALA A 79 0.68 -2.75 -13.64
N VAL A 80 0.00 -2.63 -12.50
CA VAL A 80 -1.45 -2.43 -12.47
C VAL A 80 -1.84 -1.19 -11.68
N GLU A 81 -2.41 -0.25 -12.41
CA GLU A 81 -2.84 1.04 -11.92
C GLU A 81 -4.32 1.06 -11.61
N ASN A 82 -4.72 1.95 -10.68
CA ASN A 82 -6.10 2.08 -10.26
C ASN A 82 -6.63 3.50 -10.33
N LYS A 83 -7.94 3.64 -10.53
CA LYS A 83 -8.61 4.92 -10.46
C LYS A 83 -8.89 5.28 -9.01
N THR A 84 -8.61 6.52 -8.63
CA THR A 84 -9.16 7.09 -7.40
C THR A 84 -10.13 8.21 -7.77
N VAL A 85 -10.79 8.77 -6.77
CA VAL A 85 -11.76 9.86 -6.98
C VAL A 85 -11.04 11.17 -7.35
N VAL A 86 -9.78 11.33 -6.94
CA VAL A 86 -9.04 12.61 -6.95
C VAL A 86 -7.68 12.49 -7.65
N THR A 87 -7.34 11.31 -8.16
CA THR A 87 -6.11 11.08 -8.91
C THR A 87 -6.41 10.48 -10.27
N GLU A 88 -5.70 11.02 -11.27
CA GLU A 88 -5.69 10.53 -12.64
C GLU A 88 -4.47 9.62 -12.81
N ALA A 89 -4.71 8.31 -12.93
CA ALA A 89 -3.63 7.31 -12.96
C ALA A 89 -2.63 7.56 -14.11
N GLU A 90 -3.11 7.79 -15.33
CA GLU A 90 -2.26 8.07 -16.50
C GLU A 90 -1.41 9.35 -16.34
N ARG A 91 -1.96 10.35 -15.67
CA ARG A 91 -1.25 11.59 -15.36
C ARG A 91 -0.21 11.38 -14.27
N GLY A 92 -0.55 10.61 -13.24
CA GLY A 92 0.35 10.24 -12.15
C GLY A 92 1.53 9.42 -12.62
N ASP A 93 1.29 8.42 -13.48
CA ASP A 93 2.33 7.62 -14.15
C ASP A 93 3.36 8.50 -14.88
N PHE A 94 2.88 9.50 -15.63
CA PHE A 94 3.75 10.44 -16.34
C PHE A 94 4.49 11.41 -15.42
N LEU A 95 3.78 12.05 -14.49
CA LEU A 95 4.34 13.12 -13.64
C LEU A 95 5.27 12.58 -12.54
N ASN A 96 4.98 11.41 -11.98
CA ASN A 96 5.85 10.72 -11.01
C ASN A 96 7.00 9.95 -11.67
N LYS A 97 7.11 9.99 -13.01
CA LYS A 97 8.20 9.38 -13.79
C LYS A 97 8.23 7.85 -13.72
N TYR A 98 7.06 7.20 -13.66
CA TYR A 98 6.98 5.75 -13.75
C TYR A 98 7.06 5.29 -15.21
N ARG A 99 6.36 5.99 -16.12
CA ARG A 99 6.36 5.69 -17.56
C ARG A 99 7.75 5.48 -18.16
N PRO A 100 8.74 6.36 -17.94
CA PRO A 100 10.07 6.15 -18.51
C PRO A 100 10.75 4.88 -17.98
N VAL A 101 10.48 4.49 -16.73
CA VAL A 101 10.99 3.24 -16.15
C VAL A 101 10.28 2.05 -16.79
N TYR A 102 8.94 2.08 -16.86
CA TYR A 102 8.16 1.02 -17.51
C TYR A 102 8.57 0.81 -18.98
N GLU A 103 8.72 1.88 -19.75
CA GLU A 103 9.16 1.84 -21.15
C GLU A 103 10.59 1.32 -21.30
N ARG A 104 11.53 1.82 -20.48
CA ARG A 104 12.94 1.39 -20.50
C ARG A 104 13.08 -0.12 -20.31
N TYR A 105 12.25 -0.69 -19.43
CA TYR A 105 12.26 -2.11 -19.14
C TYR A 105 11.23 -2.90 -19.94
N GLY A 106 10.34 -2.28 -20.72
CA GLY A 106 9.26 -2.99 -21.42
C GLY A 106 8.28 -3.68 -20.47
N VAL A 107 7.94 -3.04 -19.35
CA VAL A 107 6.91 -3.50 -18.41
C VAL A 107 5.54 -2.98 -18.87
N PRO A 108 4.57 -3.85 -19.21
CA PRO A 108 3.23 -3.41 -19.58
C PRO A 108 2.52 -2.75 -18.41
N VAL A 109 1.70 -1.73 -18.69
CA VAL A 109 0.86 -1.04 -17.70
C VAL A 109 -0.60 -1.32 -18.01
N LEU A 110 -1.31 -1.93 -17.05
CA LEU A 110 -2.74 -2.16 -17.12
C LEU A 110 -3.48 -1.25 -16.15
N PHE A 111 -4.77 -1.03 -16.39
CA PHE A 111 -5.60 -0.12 -15.60
C PHE A 111 -6.84 -0.88 -15.16
N ASN A 112 -7.06 -1.03 -13.85
CA ASN A 112 -8.17 -1.85 -13.35
C ASN A 112 -9.57 -1.26 -13.59
N PHE A 113 -9.65 -0.05 -14.13
CA PHE A 113 -10.89 0.65 -14.44
C PHE A 113 -11.16 0.73 -15.95
N ARG A 114 -10.31 0.10 -16.77
CA ARG A 114 -10.43 0.02 -18.23
C ARG A 114 -10.91 -1.38 -18.61
N SER A 115 -12.09 -1.45 -19.23
CA SER A 115 -12.73 -2.73 -19.59
C SER A 115 -11.99 -3.51 -20.67
N ASP A 116 -11.17 -2.84 -21.48
CA ASP A 116 -10.25 -3.44 -22.44
C ASP A 116 -9.00 -4.06 -21.77
N HIS A 117 -8.74 -3.75 -20.50
CA HIS A 117 -7.58 -4.26 -19.76
C HIS A 117 -7.96 -5.41 -18.80
N MET A 118 -9.08 -5.28 -18.07
CA MET A 118 -9.58 -6.33 -17.18
C MET A 118 -11.05 -6.13 -16.81
N THR A 119 -11.67 -7.18 -16.28
CA THR A 119 -13.07 -7.12 -15.81
C THR A 119 -13.16 -7.42 -14.33
N TRP A 120 -14.21 -6.93 -13.68
CA TRP A 120 -14.49 -7.20 -12.27
C TRP A 120 -15.49 -8.34 -12.16
N ARG A 121 -15.11 -9.40 -11.46
CA ARG A 121 -15.94 -10.60 -11.29
C ARG A 121 -16.24 -10.82 -9.83
N ARG A 122 -17.45 -11.30 -9.56
CA ARG A 122 -17.84 -11.71 -8.20
C ARG A 122 -16.86 -12.77 -7.70
N TYR A 123 -16.40 -12.57 -6.48
CA TYR A 123 -15.54 -13.48 -5.75
C TYR A 123 -16.22 -13.82 -4.42
N GLU A 124 -16.09 -15.06 -4.00
CA GLU A 124 -16.60 -15.55 -2.72
C GLU A 124 -15.39 -15.81 -1.81
N PRO A 125 -15.08 -14.87 -0.89
CA PRO A 125 -13.99 -15.05 0.06
C PRO A 125 -14.21 -16.29 0.91
N LYS A 126 -13.14 -17.07 1.09
CA LYS A 126 -13.14 -18.25 1.96
C LYS A 126 -12.92 -17.86 3.42
N ALA A 127 -12.16 -16.79 3.65
CA ALA A 127 -11.96 -16.22 4.97
C ALA A 127 -13.22 -15.50 5.46
N GLU A 128 -13.43 -15.56 6.77
CA GLU A 128 -14.46 -14.76 7.44
C GLU A 128 -14.11 -13.26 7.35
N LEU A 129 -14.94 -12.47 6.67
CA LEU A 129 -14.76 -11.04 6.53
C LEU A 129 -15.24 -10.29 7.78
N LEU A 130 -14.53 -9.23 8.16
CA LEU A 130 -14.90 -8.34 9.25
C LEU A 130 -15.98 -7.34 8.84
N VAL A 131 -15.99 -6.89 7.58
CA VAL A 131 -16.86 -5.80 7.15
C VAL A 131 -17.22 -5.78 5.65
N LEU A 132 -16.40 -6.35 4.77
CA LEU A 132 -16.63 -6.23 3.32
C LEU A 132 -17.96 -6.84 2.86
N ASP A 133 -18.41 -7.94 3.46
CA ASP A 133 -19.71 -8.57 3.22
C ASP A 133 -20.89 -7.64 3.53
N ARG A 134 -20.77 -6.82 4.58
CA ARG A 134 -21.78 -5.85 5.00
C ARG A 134 -21.80 -4.62 4.10
N ILE A 135 -20.64 -4.18 3.62
CA ILE A 135 -20.50 -3.01 2.74
C ILE A 135 -20.93 -3.37 1.30
N TYR A 136 -20.64 -4.59 0.88
CA TYR A 136 -20.96 -5.13 -0.44
C TYR A 136 -21.93 -6.32 -0.32
N PRO A 137 -23.22 -6.06 0.03
CA PRO A 137 -24.20 -7.14 0.22
C PRO A 137 -24.46 -7.96 -1.05
N GLU A 138 -24.19 -7.39 -2.22
CA GLU A 138 -24.29 -8.08 -3.52
C GLU A 138 -23.08 -8.96 -3.86
N GLY A 139 -22.10 -9.03 -2.96
CA GLY A 139 -20.85 -9.78 -3.09
C GLY A 139 -19.65 -8.91 -3.40
N VAL A 140 -18.48 -9.36 -2.94
CA VAL A 140 -17.18 -8.76 -3.26
C VAL A 140 -16.86 -9.04 -4.72
N HIS A 141 -16.38 -8.03 -5.44
CA HIS A 141 -15.92 -8.18 -6.81
C HIS A 141 -14.42 -7.88 -6.86
N LEU A 142 -13.65 -8.71 -7.57
CA LEU A 142 -12.21 -8.56 -7.75
C LEU A 142 -11.87 -8.42 -9.23
N PRO A 143 -10.77 -7.74 -9.58
CA PRO A 143 -10.25 -7.73 -10.94
C PRO A 143 -9.80 -9.14 -11.33
N ASP A 144 -10.38 -9.70 -12.40
CA ASP A 144 -10.13 -11.08 -12.84
C ASP A 144 -8.65 -11.34 -13.15
N TYR A 145 -7.94 -10.31 -13.61
CA TYR A 145 -6.52 -10.39 -13.90
C TYR A 145 -5.64 -10.70 -12.69
N PHE A 146 -6.04 -10.34 -11.47
CA PHE A 146 -5.20 -10.53 -10.27
C PHE A 146 -5.09 -11.99 -9.83
N LEU A 147 -6.10 -12.82 -10.13
CA LEU A 147 -6.16 -14.20 -9.67
C LEU A 147 -4.99 -15.02 -10.22
N GLY A 148 -4.32 -15.75 -9.32
CA GLY A 148 -3.22 -16.67 -9.67
C GLY A 148 -1.91 -16.00 -10.04
N LYS A 149 -1.75 -14.69 -9.78
CA LYS A 149 -0.51 -13.92 -10.03
C LYS A 149 0.20 -13.57 -8.74
N ASN A 150 1.52 -13.46 -8.80
CA ASN A 150 2.29 -12.84 -7.73
C ASN A 150 1.95 -11.34 -7.66
N ILE A 151 2.14 -10.73 -6.49
CA ILE A 151 2.02 -9.28 -6.33
C ILE A 151 3.16 -8.73 -5.48
N VAL A 152 3.74 -7.62 -5.93
CA VAL A 152 4.69 -6.81 -5.16
C VAL A 152 4.09 -5.43 -4.92
N HIS A 153 3.84 -5.10 -3.65
CA HIS A 153 3.40 -3.78 -3.24
C HIS A 153 4.61 -2.85 -3.10
N LEU A 154 4.49 -1.63 -3.65
CA LEU A 154 5.53 -0.60 -3.59
C LEU A 154 5.09 0.64 -2.80
N PRO A 155 4.68 0.52 -1.52
CA PRO A 155 4.28 1.67 -0.72
C PRO A 155 5.47 2.57 -0.35
N THR A 156 5.16 3.70 0.27
CA THR A 156 6.12 4.64 0.86
C THR A 156 5.84 4.77 2.35
N VAL A 157 6.88 4.92 3.18
CA VAL A 157 6.74 5.14 4.62
C VAL A 157 6.16 6.53 4.87
N LYS A 158 4.91 6.61 5.33
CA LYS A 158 4.26 7.90 5.61
C LYS A 158 3.09 7.82 6.59
N CYS A 159 2.82 8.94 7.26
CA CYS A 159 1.62 9.15 8.05
C CYS A 159 0.36 9.23 7.19
N HIS A 160 -0.80 8.95 7.79
CA HIS A 160 -2.10 9.06 7.14
C HIS A 160 -3.20 9.35 8.16
N ILE A 161 -4.02 10.37 7.89
CA ILE A 161 -5.06 10.86 8.81
C ILE A 161 -6.05 9.78 9.27
N TYR A 162 -6.48 8.88 8.39
CA TYR A 162 -7.52 7.88 8.73
C TYR A 162 -7.00 6.54 9.26
N THR A 163 -5.70 6.27 9.15
CA THR A 163 -5.14 4.94 9.46
C THR A 163 -3.87 5.03 10.30
N THR A 164 -3.54 6.23 10.78
CA THR A 164 -2.24 6.62 11.37
C THR A 164 -1.09 6.59 10.37
N THR A 165 -0.98 5.51 9.60
CA THR A 165 0.10 5.25 8.66
C THR A 165 -0.44 4.80 7.29
N THR A 166 0.37 4.94 6.25
CA THR A 166 0.22 4.18 5.00
C THR A 166 1.33 3.14 4.93
N GLY A 167 1.01 1.99 4.36
CA GLY A 167 1.96 0.90 4.18
C GLY A 167 1.45 -0.10 3.14
N ALA A 168 1.99 -1.30 3.19
CA ALA A 168 1.73 -2.39 2.25
C ALA A 168 0.27 -2.84 2.30
N MET A 169 -0.32 -3.00 3.50
CA MET A 169 -1.73 -3.40 3.62
C MET A 169 -2.67 -2.36 3.00
N LYS A 170 -2.37 -1.07 3.18
CA LYS A 170 -3.16 0.02 2.60
C LYS A 170 -3.01 0.13 1.09
N ASN A 171 -1.87 -0.28 0.53
CA ASN A 171 -1.63 -0.22 -0.91
C ASN A 171 -2.58 -1.12 -1.72
N ALA A 172 -2.99 -2.26 -1.15
CA ALA A 172 -3.98 -3.17 -1.74
C ALA A 172 -5.36 -2.51 -1.94
N PHE A 173 -5.69 -1.49 -1.15
CA PHE A 173 -6.97 -0.77 -1.19
C PHE A 173 -7.28 -0.17 -2.57
N GLY A 174 -6.26 0.29 -3.30
CA GLY A 174 -6.44 0.80 -4.66
C GLY A 174 -6.69 -0.29 -5.70
N GLY A 175 -6.06 -1.46 -5.52
CA GLY A 175 -6.10 -2.54 -6.51
C GLY A 175 -7.38 -3.37 -6.47
N LEU A 176 -7.92 -3.63 -5.26
CA LEU A 176 -8.96 -4.64 -5.04
C LEU A 176 -10.36 -4.08 -4.75
N LEU A 177 -10.54 -2.76 -4.72
CA LEU A 177 -11.85 -2.14 -4.53
C LEU A 177 -12.23 -1.30 -5.75
N ALA A 178 -13.32 -1.70 -6.43
CA ALA A 178 -13.83 -1.01 -7.61
C ALA A 178 -14.69 0.21 -7.26
N THR A 179 -15.97 -0.04 -6.98
CA THR A 179 -16.99 0.97 -6.72
C THR A 179 -17.27 1.05 -5.22
N LYS A 180 -17.88 2.17 -4.78
CA LYS A 180 -18.28 2.37 -3.37
C LYS A 180 -17.13 2.31 -2.35
N ARG A 181 -15.87 2.39 -2.79
CA ARG A 181 -14.68 2.42 -1.92
C ARG A 181 -14.67 3.58 -0.92
N HIS A 182 -15.49 4.61 -1.11
CA HIS A 182 -15.67 5.65 -0.10
C HIS A 182 -16.41 5.14 1.13
N TYR A 183 -17.34 4.19 0.97
CA TYR A 183 -18.12 3.60 2.07
C TYR A 183 -17.26 2.80 3.06
N THR A 184 -16.08 2.36 2.62
CA THR A 184 -15.14 1.63 3.46
C THR A 184 -14.30 2.53 4.36
N HIS A 185 -14.29 3.86 4.18
CA HIS A 185 -13.44 4.76 4.98
C HIS A 185 -13.81 4.73 6.47
N SER A 186 -15.10 4.70 6.81
CA SER A 186 -15.56 4.54 8.20
C SER A 186 -15.11 3.23 8.85
N TRP A 187 -14.70 2.25 8.05
CA TRP A 187 -14.30 0.91 8.48
C TRP A 187 -12.94 0.53 7.91
N ILE A 188 -12.07 1.53 7.67
CA ILE A 188 -10.88 1.35 6.85
C ILE A 188 -9.97 0.27 7.43
N HIS A 189 -9.75 0.26 8.75
CA HIS A 189 -8.88 -0.72 9.39
C HIS A 189 -9.37 -2.16 9.17
N LYS A 190 -10.67 -2.43 9.38
CA LYS A 190 -11.28 -3.74 9.12
C LYS A 190 -11.24 -4.10 7.64
N THR A 191 -11.43 -3.10 6.77
CA THR A 191 -11.36 -3.28 5.32
C THR A 191 -9.95 -3.72 4.89
N LEU A 192 -8.89 -3.12 5.42
CA LEU A 192 -7.51 -3.50 5.08
C LEU A 192 -7.19 -4.95 5.50
N VAL A 193 -7.72 -5.38 6.65
CA VAL A 193 -7.59 -6.76 7.14
C VAL A 193 -8.31 -7.74 6.20
N ASP A 194 -9.53 -7.43 5.79
CA ASP A 194 -10.30 -8.23 4.83
C ASP A 194 -9.60 -8.33 3.47
N LEU A 195 -9.04 -7.21 2.99
CA LEU A 195 -8.26 -7.20 1.74
C LEU A 195 -7.01 -8.08 1.85
N LEU A 196 -6.28 -8.04 2.96
CA LEU A 196 -5.13 -8.93 3.16
C LEU A 196 -5.54 -10.41 3.17
N ALA A 197 -6.66 -10.75 3.82
CA ALA A 197 -7.19 -12.11 3.82
C ALA A 197 -7.50 -12.58 2.39
N ILE A 198 -8.21 -11.76 1.61
CA ILE A 198 -8.51 -12.03 0.20
C ILE A 198 -7.22 -12.18 -0.62
N GLN A 199 -6.22 -11.31 -0.43
CA GLN A 199 -4.95 -11.40 -1.14
C GLN A 199 -4.26 -12.74 -0.94
N ARG A 200 -4.25 -13.27 0.30
CA ARG A 200 -3.67 -14.59 0.61
C ARG A 200 -4.42 -15.74 -0.07
N GLU A 201 -5.67 -15.54 -0.47
CA GLU A 201 -6.46 -16.54 -1.21
C GLU A 201 -6.22 -16.48 -2.73
N ILE A 202 -5.97 -15.29 -3.29
CA ILE A 202 -5.91 -15.08 -4.75
C ILE A 202 -4.49 -15.03 -5.32
N HIS A 203 -3.50 -14.67 -4.50
CA HIS A 203 -2.11 -14.53 -4.92
C HIS A 203 -1.26 -15.72 -4.44
N PRO A 204 -0.58 -16.46 -5.34
CA PRO A 204 0.42 -17.46 -4.94
C PRO A 204 1.61 -16.88 -4.17
N GLY A 205 1.90 -15.60 -4.36
CA GLY A 205 2.99 -14.90 -3.68
C GLY A 205 2.66 -13.43 -3.46
N ILE A 206 2.94 -12.93 -2.26
CA ILE A 206 2.74 -11.53 -1.87
C ILE A 206 4.05 -11.04 -1.27
N PHE A 207 4.50 -9.89 -1.74
CA PHE A 207 5.72 -9.27 -1.24
C PHE A 207 5.57 -7.75 -1.21
N ALA A 208 6.34 -7.08 -0.35
CA ALA A 208 6.37 -5.64 -0.29
C ALA A 208 7.80 -5.14 -0.28
N VAL A 209 8.05 -4.06 -1.01
CA VAL A 209 9.24 -3.23 -0.90
C VAL A 209 8.76 -1.84 -0.60
N MET A 210 9.12 -1.28 0.55
CA MET A 210 8.63 0.02 1.01
C MET A 210 9.75 1.06 0.96
N ASP A 211 9.50 2.17 0.28
CA ASP A 211 10.43 3.28 0.18
C ASP A 211 10.36 4.15 1.43
N GLY A 212 11.48 4.25 2.12
CA GLY A 212 11.68 5.14 3.26
C GLY A 212 12.86 6.08 3.00
N THR A 213 13.23 6.36 1.75
CA THR A 213 14.31 7.32 1.47
C THR A 213 13.88 8.72 1.87
N THR A 214 12.65 9.06 1.50
CA THR A 214 11.95 10.25 1.96
C THR A 214 10.62 9.84 2.58
N ALA A 215 10.58 9.81 3.91
CA ALA A 215 9.39 9.43 4.67
C ALA A 215 8.47 10.64 4.91
N GLY A 216 7.16 10.40 5.04
CA GLY A 216 6.17 11.47 5.15
C GLY A 216 5.66 11.65 6.57
N ASN A 217 5.92 12.80 7.18
CA ASN A 217 5.37 13.18 8.49
C ASN A 217 4.10 14.06 8.32
N GLY A 218 3.24 14.16 9.34
CA GLY A 218 2.12 15.09 9.35
C GLY A 218 0.84 14.58 8.65
N PRO A 219 -0.07 15.48 8.25
CA PRO A 219 -1.39 15.14 7.72
C PRO A 219 -1.32 14.58 6.29
N GLY A 220 -0.97 13.30 6.15
CA GLY A 220 -1.05 12.58 4.88
C GLY A 220 -2.49 12.34 4.40
N PRO A 221 -2.69 11.95 3.13
CA PRO A 221 -1.67 11.47 2.20
C PRO A 221 -1.04 12.54 1.28
N ARG A 222 -1.50 13.80 1.30
CA ARG A 222 -1.03 14.87 0.40
C ARG A 222 -0.23 15.98 1.08
N THR A 223 -0.68 16.47 2.22
CA THR A 223 0.00 17.55 2.98
C THR A 223 1.04 17.00 3.94
N LEU A 224 1.89 16.12 3.42
CA LEU A 224 3.00 15.54 4.18
C LEU A 224 4.14 16.55 4.28
N VAL A 225 4.88 16.47 5.39
CA VAL A 225 6.21 17.08 5.54
C VAL A 225 7.23 15.99 5.21
N PRO A 226 7.91 16.08 4.06
CA PRO A 226 8.91 15.08 3.69
C PRO A 226 10.13 15.15 4.62
N VAL A 227 10.58 14.00 5.08
CA VAL A 227 11.75 13.86 5.96
C VAL A 227 12.70 12.82 5.36
N GLN A 228 13.94 13.23 5.12
CA GLN A 228 14.97 12.31 4.64
C GLN A 228 15.30 11.26 5.72
N LYS A 229 15.25 9.99 5.33
CA LYS A 229 15.54 8.83 6.19
C LYS A 229 16.46 7.80 5.53
N ASP A 230 16.56 7.82 4.20
CA ASP A 230 17.51 7.02 3.43
C ASP A 230 17.40 5.51 3.70
N LEU A 231 16.18 4.97 3.81
CA LEU A 231 15.91 3.56 4.05
C LEU A 231 15.11 2.88 2.95
N MET A 232 15.40 1.60 2.71
CA MET A 232 14.52 0.66 2.01
C MET A 232 14.11 -0.45 2.96
N LEU A 233 12.82 -0.79 2.97
CA LEU A 233 12.31 -1.94 3.70
C LEU A 233 11.78 -3.00 2.73
N ALA A 234 11.86 -4.28 3.11
CA ALA A 234 11.25 -5.36 2.34
C ALA A 234 10.75 -6.48 3.24
N SER A 235 9.64 -7.13 2.84
CA SER A 235 9.11 -8.32 3.53
C SER A 235 8.06 -9.06 2.69
N ALA A 236 7.95 -10.36 2.92
CA ALA A 236 6.79 -11.15 2.49
C ALA A 236 5.57 -10.95 3.40
N ASP A 237 5.78 -10.59 4.67
CA ASP A 237 4.70 -10.35 5.63
C ASP A 237 4.29 -8.88 5.62
N GLN A 238 3.07 -8.64 5.12
CA GLN A 238 2.51 -7.30 4.95
C GLN A 238 2.20 -6.62 6.28
N VAL A 239 1.90 -7.39 7.33
CA VAL A 239 1.64 -6.87 8.68
C VAL A 239 2.98 -6.50 9.33
N ALA A 240 3.99 -7.34 9.15
CA ALA A 240 5.31 -7.14 9.75
C ALA A 240 6.02 -5.89 9.20
N ILE A 241 6.03 -5.69 7.88
CA ILE A 241 6.65 -4.49 7.28
C ILE A 241 5.93 -3.21 7.73
N ASP A 242 4.60 -3.24 7.84
CA ASP A 242 3.81 -2.10 8.31
C ASP A 242 4.05 -1.82 9.81
N ALA A 243 4.23 -2.86 10.62
CA ALA A 243 4.57 -2.75 12.04
C ALA A 243 5.96 -2.15 12.25
N VAL A 244 6.97 -2.61 11.51
CA VAL A 244 8.32 -2.05 11.58
C VAL A 244 8.33 -0.59 11.11
N ALA A 245 7.63 -0.27 10.01
CA ALA A 245 7.51 1.10 9.54
C ALA A 245 6.80 2.02 10.55
N ALA A 246 5.72 1.55 11.19
CA ALA A 246 5.02 2.28 12.25
C ALA A 246 5.93 2.55 13.45
N LYS A 247 6.71 1.54 13.89
CA LYS A 247 7.66 1.67 14.99
C LYS A 247 8.73 2.71 14.70
N LEU A 248 9.31 2.69 13.50
CA LEU A 248 10.31 3.67 13.04
C LEU A 248 9.75 5.10 13.03
N MET A 249 8.52 5.28 12.55
CA MET A 249 7.83 6.57 12.60
C MET A 249 7.57 7.05 14.05
N GLY A 250 7.64 6.16 15.04
CA GLY A 250 7.46 6.48 16.46
C GLY A 250 6.11 6.10 17.03
N PHE A 251 5.29 5.35 16.28
CA PHE A 251 4.01 4.84 16.74
C PHE A 251 4.16 3.47 17.40
N ASP A 252 3.22 3.11 18.27
CA ASP A 252 3.05 1.73 18.70
C ASP A 252 2.24 0.97 17.64
N PRO A 253 2.81 -0.05 16.97
CA PRO A 253 2.09 -0.81 15.95
C PRO A 253 0.81 -1.47 16.47
N MET A 254 0.77 -1.85 17.74
CA MET A 254 -0.38 -2.54 18.32
C MET A 254 -1.53 -1.58 18.70
N GLU A 255 -1.26 -0.27 18.76
CA GLU A 255 -2.30 0.76 18.86
C GLU A 255 -2.91 1.10 17.49
N ILE A 256 -2.33 0.60 16.39
CA ILE A 256 -2.86 0.79 15.03
C ILE A 256 -3.78 -0.39 14.68
N ASP A 257 -5.09 -0.14 14.68
CA ASP A 257 -6.13 -1.16 14.55
C ASP A 257 -5.93 -2.15 13.40
N TYR A 258 -5.43 -1.72 12.23
CA TYR A 258 -5.32 -2.65 11.10
C TYR A 258 -4.16 -3.63 11.27
N ILE A 259 -3.09 -3.22 11.96
CA ILE A 259 -1.93 -4.06 12.29
C ILE A 259 -2.35 -5.04 13.39
N ARG A 260 -2.93 -4.51 14.48
CA ARG A 260 -3.40 -5.31 15.61
C ARG A 260 -4.42 -6.37 15.19
N LEU A 261 -5.46 -5.98 14.46
CA LEU A 261 -6.51 -6.91 14.01
C LEU A 261 -5.97 -7.98 13.05
N ALA A 262 -5.03 -7.64 12.16
CA ALA A 262 -4.41 -8.62 11.27
C ALA A 262 -3.54 -9.62 12.03
N HIS A 263 -2.80 -9.14 13.04
CA HIS A 263 -2.01 -9.97 13.93
C HIS A 263 -2.88 -10.91 14.78
N GLU A 264 -3.92 -10.39 15.43
CA GLU A 264 -4.87 -11.18 16.24
C GLU A 264 -5.56 -12.28 15.41
N ARG A 265 -5.74 -12.06 14.10
CA ARG A 265 -6.31 -13.05 13.16
C ARG A 265 -5.28 -13.98 12.53
N GLY A 266 -4.00 -13.88 12.90
CA GLY A 266 -2.94 -14.72 12.34
C GLY A 266 -2.63 -14.47 10.86
N LEU A 267 -3.02 -13.30 10.32
CA LEU A 267 -2.74 -12.95 8.93
C LEU A 267 -1.29 -12.49 8.70
N GLY A 268 -0.58 -12.14 9.76
CA GLY A 268 0.84 -11.77 9.78
C GLY A 268 1.26 -11.35 11.19
N THR A 269 2.49 -10.85 11.34
CA THR A 269 3.05 -10.50 12.65
C THR A 269 3.06 -8.98 12.89
N GLY A 270 2.30 -8.51 13.88
CA GLY A 270 2.23 -7.08 14.24
C GLY A 270 3.12 -6.68 15.42
N ARG A 271 3.50 -7.63 16.28
CA ARG A 271 4.40 -7.39 17.42
C ARG A 271 5.84 -7.40 16.97
N VAL A 272 6.55 -6.28 17.13
CA VAL A 272 7.92 -6.10 16.60
C VAL A 272 8.92 -7.07 17.22
N GLU A 273 8.73 -7.44 18.48
CA GLU A 273 9.52 -8.43 19.21
C GLU A 273 9.40 -9.86 18.64
N GLU A 274 8.36 -10.13 17.86
CA GLU A 274 8.14 -11.40 17.14
C GLU A 274 8.69 -11.37 15.70
N ILE A 275 9.20 -10.22 15.25
CA ILE A 275 9.74 -9.99 13.91
C ILE A 275 11.27 -10.09 13.94
N GLU A 276 11.84 -10.86 13.00
CA GLU A 276 13.27 -10.85 12.72
C GLU A 276 13.62 -9.66 11.82
N ILE A 277 14.47 -8.76 12.31
CA ILE A 277 15.03 -7.67 11.50
C ILE A 277 16.31 -8.15 10.81
N ALA A 278 16.30 -8.09 9.48
CA ALA A 278 17.47 -8.33 8.66
C ALA A 278 18.09 -7.00 8.16
N GLY A 279 19.39 -6.97 7.90
CA GLY A 279 20.08 -5.75 7.44
C GLY A 279 20.61 -4.89 8.59
N ASP A 280 20.21 -3.61 8.62
CA ASP A 280 20.64 -2.64 9.64
C ASP A 280 19.74 -2.72 10.89
N VAL A 281 20.15 -3.56 11.84
CA VAL A 281 19.42 -3.80 13.09
C VAL A 281 19.39 -2.55 13.98
N GLU A 282 20.41 -1.70 13.95
CA GLU A 282 20.43 -0.51 14.80
C GLU A 282 19.45 0.56 14.30
N VAL A 283 19.32 0.72 12.99
CA VAL A 283 18.28 1.58 12.40
C VAL A 283 16.89 1.18 12.86
N SER A 284 16.61 -0.12 12.98
CA SER A 284 15.28 -0.59 13.39
C SER A 284 14.86 -0.14 14.80
N LYS A 285 15.80 0.36 15.61
CA LYS A 285 15.56 0.91 16.95
C LYS A 285 15.32 2.43 16.94
N GLU A 286 15.48 3.10 15.80
CA GLU A 286 15.21 4.52 15.68
C GLU A 286 13.73 4.83 15.99
N ASN A 287 13.50 6.03 16.50
CA ASN A 287 12.17 6.60 16.65
C ASN A 287 12.22 8.02 16.07
N TRP A 288 11.45 8.25 15.03
CA TRP A 288 11.50 9.52 14.29
C TRP A 288 10.59 10.60 14.86
N GLY A 289 9.77 10.29 15.87
CA GLY A 289 8.86 11.23 16.51
C GLY A 289 7.86 11.84 15.53
N PHE A 290 7.40 11.06 14.55
CA PHE A 290 6.38 11.54 13.62
C PHE A 290 5.05 11.71 14.36
N THR A 291 4.24 12.63 13.85
CA THR A 291 2.93 12.94 14.38
C THR A 291 1.94 12.95 13.25
N VAL A 292 0.79 12.32 13.47
CA VAL A 292 -0.37 12.52 12.62
C VAL A 292 -0.95 13.88 13.00
N GLY A 293 -0.83 14.86 12.12
CA GLY A 293 -1.48 16.15 12.30
C GLY A 293 -2.86 16.14 11.66
N ASP A 294 -3.65 17.18 11.95
CA ASP A 294 -4.92 17.44 11.26
C ASP A 294 -4.77 18.64 10.32
N ASN A 295 -5.23 18.48 9.09
CA ASN A 295 -5.52 19.57 8.16
C ASN A 295 -7.04 19.87 8.09
N LEU A 296 -7.42 20.96 7.42
CA LEU A 296 -8.84 21.37 7.31
C LEU A 296 -9.72 20.26 6.71
N ALA A 297 -9.23 19.56 5.69
CA ALA A 297 -9.93 18.45 5.05
C ALA A 297 -10.12 17.26 6.00
N SER A 298 -9.12 16.94 6.82
CA SER A 298 -9.19 15.87 7.83
C SER A 298 -10.13 16.22 8.96
N ARG A 299 -10.17 17.47 9.46
CA ARG A 299 -11.13 17.88 10.50
C ARG A 299 -12.58 17.78 10.00
N VAL A 300 -12.81 18.15 8.76
CA VAL A 300 -14.12 17.97 8.09
C VAL A 300 -14.43 16.48 7.89
N GLY A 301 -13.44 15.70 7.44
CA GLY A 301 -13.54 14.25 7.32
C GLY A 301 -13.90 13.58 8.63
N ASP A 302 -13.19 13.88 9.72
CA ASP A 302 -13.38 13.30 11.03
C ASP A 302 -14.76 13.63 11.59
N LEU A 303 -15.21 14.88 11.44
CA LEU A 303 -16.56 15.27 11.84
C LEU A 303 -17.65 14.46 11.12
N LEU A 304 -17.45 14.18 9.82
CA LEU A 304 -18.42 13.51 8.97
C LEU A 304 -18.37 11.97 9.07
N TRP A 305 -17.17 11.38 9.19
CA TRP A 305 -16.95 9.93 9.20
C TRP A 305 -16.95 9.32 10.60
N PHE A 306 -16.38 10.04 11.58
CA PHE A 306 -16.14 9.54 12.94
C PHE A 306 -16.87 10.36 14.02
N GLY A 307 -17.38 11.55 13.68
CA GLY A 307 -18.08 12.47 14.57
C GLY A 307 -19.62 12.33 14.59
N PRO A 308 -20.33 13.27 15.25
CA PRO A 308 -21.79 13.21 15.42
C PRO A 308 -22.58 13.29 14.10
N LEU A 309 -21.97 13.79 13.02
CA LEU A 309 -22.58 13.82 11.70
C LEU A 309 -22.54 12.47 10.98
N ARG A 310 -21.92 11.44 11.56
CA ARG A 310 -21.98 10.06 11.04
C ARG A 310 -23.42 9.59 10.78
N ALA A 311 -24.38 10.02 11.60
CA ALA A 311 -25.80 9.67 11.43
C ALA A 311 -26.39 10.20 10.11
N VAL A 312 -25.87 11.32 9.59
CA VAL A 312 -26.31 11.96 8.34
C VAL A 312 -25.29 11.81 7.20
N GLN A 313 -24.21 11.04 7.40
CA GLN A 313 -23.14 10.84 6.40
C GLN A 313 -23.67 10.37 5.03
N LYS A 314 -24.79 9.63 5.03
CA LYS A 314 -25.44 9.16 3.81
C LYS A 314 -25.87 10.32 2.91
N LEU A 315 -26.28 11.45 3.49
CA LEU A 315 -26.64 12.64 2.73
C LEU A 315 -25.43 13.24 2.00
N PHE A 316 -24.25 13.25 2.63
CA PHE A 316 -23.05 13.87 2.07
C PHE A 316 -22.30 12.98 1.08
N PHE A 317 -22.23 11.67 1.34
CA PHE A 317 -21.37 10.76 0.58
C PHE A 317 -22.11 9.72 -0.28
N HIS A 318 -23.44 9.63 -0.14
CA HIS A 318 -24.28 8.73 -0.95
C HIS A 318 -25.21 9.51 -1.88
N THR A 319 -25.05 10.83 -2.00
CA THR A 319 -25.76 11.70 -2.95
C THR A 319 -24.76 12.47 -3.82
N PRO A 320 -25.19 13.19 -4.88
CA PRO A 320 -24.31 14.02 -5.69
C PRO A 320 -23.55 15.11 -4.92
N LEU A 321 -23.92 15.41 -3.67
CA LEU A 321 -23.17 16.33 -2.79
C LEU A 321 -21.72 15.90 -2.58
N VAL A 322 -21.41 14.60 -2.75
CA VAL A 322 -20.03 14.10 -2.68
C VAL A 322 -19.09 14.85 -3.63
N SER A 323 -19.59 15.31 -4.78
CA SER A 323 -18.82 16.04 -5.79
C SER A 323 -18.25 17.37 -5.27
N VAL A 324 -18.89 18.01 -4.29
CA VAL A 324 -18.37 19.22 -3.66
C VAL A 324 -17.10 18.91 -2.86
N PHE A 325 -17.09 17.79 -2.13
CA PHE A 325 -15.90 17.35 -1.39
C PHE A 325 -14.78 16.89 -2.31
N VAL A 326 -15.12 16.29 -3.46
CA VAL A 326 -14.14 15.93 -4.50
C VAL A 326 -13.49 17.19 -5.06
N ALA A 327 -14.29 18.19 -5.47
CA ALA A 327 -13.77 19.46 -5.99
C ALA A 327 -12.93 20.22 -4.95
N ALA A 328 -13.39 20.27 -3.70
CA ALA A 328 -12.62 20.89 -2.61
C ALA A 328 -11.30 20.16 -2.34
N SER A 329 -11.28 18.83 -2.48
CA SER A 329 -10.08 18.01 -2.37
C SER A 329 -9.09 18.24 -3.52
N ASP A 330 -9.56 18.61 -4.72
CA ASP A 330 -8.71 18.87 -5.89
C ASP A 330 -8.11 20.28 -5.88
N LEU A 331 -8.79 21.26 -5.26
CA LEU A 331 -8.28 22.63 -5.06
C LEU A 331 -7.30 22.76 -3.88
N TYR A 332 -7.25 21.77 -2.99
CA TYR A 332 -6.47 21.74 -1.75
C TYR A 332 -5.15 20.97 -1.90
#